data_AF-A0A969E323-F1
#
_entry.id   AF-A0A969E323-F1
#
_cell.length_a   1.000
_cell.length_b   1.000
_cell.length_c   1.000
_cell.angle_alpha   90.00
_cell.angle_beta   90.00
_cell.angle_gamma   90.00
#
_symmetry.space_group_name_H-M   'P 1'
#
loop_
_entity.id
_entity.type
_entity.pdbx_description
1 polymer ?
#
loop_
_entity_poly.entity_id
_entity_poly.type
_entity_poly.pdbx_seq_one_letter_code
_entity_poly.pdbx_strand_id
1 'polypeptide(L)'
;MGGTDEEIVMAAGFAGGLGLSGSGCGALAAAIWKTILELVKNNRWKYTLNDPDSSKVIERFNAVTEYEMECSKICRKKFNSVEGHTEFIKNGGCGELINKLANTDNV
;
A
#
# COMPACT_ATOMS: atom_id res chain seq x y z
N MET A 1 4.28 1.11 -8.01
CA MET A 1 4.76 2.10 -7.02
C MET A 1 6.24 2.46 -7.17
N GLY A 2 7.07 1.73 -7.91
CA GLY A 2 8.49 2.08 -8.10
C GLY A 2 9.31 2.02 -6.80
N GLY A 3 10.64 2.08 -6.89
CA GLY A 3 11.53 2.12 -5.73
C GLY A 3 12.87 1.42 -5.97
N THR A 4 13.82 1.62 -5.06
CA THR A 4 15.08 0.85 -5.03
C THR A 4 14.85 -0.55 -4.48
N ASP A 5 15.83 -1.45 -4.63
CA ASP A 5 15.74 -2.82 -4.12
C ASP A 5 15.51 -2.83 -2.60
N GLU A 6 16.18 -1.95 -1.85
CA GLU A 6 15.99 -1.81 -0.41
C GLU A 6 14.57 -1.36 -0.06
N GLU A 7 14.03 -0.42 -0.83
CA GLU A 7 12.67 0.08 -0.62
C GLU A 7 11.62 -0.99 -0.91
N ILE A 8 11.84 -1.79 -1.95
CA ILE A 8 10.97 -2.91 -2.31
C ILE A 8 10.99 -3.96 -1.19
N VAL A 9 12.16 -4.30 -0.66
CA VAL A 9 12.30 -5.24 0.47
C VAL A 9 11.59 -4.72 1.71
N MET A 10 11.72 -3.43 2.03
CA MET A 10 11.01 -2.81 3.14
C MET A 10 9.48 -2.86 2.94
N ALA A 11 9.00 -2.50 1.76
CA ALA A 11 7.56 -2.50 1.44
C ALA A 11 6.96 -3.91 1.44
N ALA A 12 7.74 -4.95 1.13
CA ALA A 12 7.29 -6.34 1.15
C ALA A 12 6.77 -6.79 2.53
N GLY A 13 7.25 -6.18 3.62
CA GLY A 13 6.76 -6.44 4.98
C GLY A 13 5.28 -6.10 5.19
N PHE A 14 4.69 -5.26 4.34
CA PHE A 14 3.28 -4.92 4.40
C PHE A 14 2.36 -5.96 3.74
N ALA A 15 2.91 -6.95 3.02
CA ALA A 15 2.12 -7.91 2.26
C ALA A 15 1.17 -8.75 3.14
N GLY A 16 0.04 -9.16 2.55
CA GLY A 16 -1.01 -9.94 3.22
C GLY A 16 -1.72 -9.23 4.38
N GLY A 17 -1.70 -7.89 4.41
CA GLY A 17 -2.42 -7.08 5.39
C GLY A 17 -1.61 -6.84 6.66
N LEU A 18 -0.47 -6.16 6.54
CA LEU A 18 0.52 -5.92 7.61
C LEU A 18 1.01 -7.24 8.22
N GLY A 19 2.04 -7.84 7.61
CA GLY A 19 2.64 -9.08 8.10
C GLY A 19 1.72 -10.31 8.01
N LEU A 20 1.02 -10.48 6.88
CA LEU A 20 0.12 -11.63 6.61
C LEU A 20 -1.08 -11.78 7.55
N SER A 21 -1.34 -10.81 8.43
CA SER A 21 -2.45 -10.92 9.39
C SER A 21 -3.84 -10.84 8.76
N GLY A 22 -3.94 -10.40 7.50
CA GLY A 22 -5.20 -10.15 6.81
C GLY A 22 -5.95 -8.91 7.30
N SER A 23 -5.34 -8.12 8.20
CA SER A 23 -5.92 -6.89 8.79
C SER A 23 -5.81 -5.70 7.82
N GLY A 24 -5.26 -4.56 8.23
CA GLY A 24 -5.21 -3.34 7.41
C GLY A 24 -4.51 -3.56 6.06
N CYS A 25 -4.98 -2.88 5.01
CA CYS A 25 -4.47 -3.07 3.66
C CYS A 25 -2.97 -2.73 3.52
N GLY A 26 -2.17 -3.74 3.14
CA GLY A 26 -0.74 -3.58 2.91
C GLY A 26 -0.38 -2.61 1.78
N ALA A 27 -1.20 -2.57 0.72
CA ALA A 27 -0.97 -1.66 -0.41
C ALA A 27 -1.12 -0.18 0.01
N LEU A 28 -2.08 0.11 0.91
CA LEU A 28 -2.24 1.45 1.48
C LEU A 28 -1.05 1.83 2.35
N ALA A 29 -0.63 0.93 3.24
CA ALA A 29 0.54 1.16 4.09
C ALA A 29 1.80 1.44 3.27
N ALA A 30 2.06 0.64 2.23
CA ALA A 30 3.18 0.84 1.31
C ALA A 30 3.10 2.18 0.57
N ALA A 31 1.90 2.58 0.10
CA ALA A 31 1.70 3.84 -0.60
C ALA A 31 1.95 5.06 0.30
N ILE A 32 1.42 5.06 1.54
CA ILE A 32 1.66 6.12 2.52
C ILE A 32 3.15 6.17 2.87
N TRP A 33 3.76 5.03 3.19
CA TRP A 33 5.18 4.96 3.52
C TRP A 33 6.07 5.51 2.40
N LYS A 34 5.81 5.13 1.14
CA LYS A 34 6.57 5.63 -0.01
C LYS A 34 6.37 7.14 -0.22
N THR A 35 5.14 7.63 -0.03
CA THR A 35 4.83 9.06 -0.10
C THR A 35 5.65 9.86 0.91
N ILE A 36 5.63 9.43 2.18
CA ILE A 36 6.42 10.09 3.23
C ILE A 36 7.92 9.97 2.97
N LEU A 37 8.40 8.81 2.52
CA LEU A 37 9.81 8.61 2.19
C LEU A 37 10.30 9.60 1.12
N GLU A 38 9.51 9.80 0.05
CA GLU A 38 9.84 10.78 -0.99
C GLU A 38 9.82 12.22 -0.45
N LEU A 39 8.87 12.56 0.41
CA LEU A 39 8.85 13.88 1.05
C LEU A 39 10.09 14.11 1.94
N VAL A 40 10.52 13.09 2.68
CA VAL A 40 11.73 13.14 3.52
C VAL A 40 12.96 13.30 2.65
N LYS A 41 13.12 12.48 1.61
CA LYS A 41 14.25 12.55 0.66
C LYS A 41 14.38 13.92 0.00
N ASN A 42 13.25 14.56 -0.29
CA ASN A 42 13.20 15.87 -0.94
C ASN A 42 13.19 17.05 0.05
N ASN A 43 13.40 16.81 1.35
CA ASN A 43 13.34 17.85 2.41
C ASN A 43 12.03 18.66 2.43
N ARG A 44 10.92 18.04 2.00
CA ARG A 44 9.57 18.62 1.96
C ARG A 44 8.69 18.15 3.12
N TRP A 45 9.09 17.08 3.80
CA TRP A 45 8.32 16.54 4.92
C TRP A 45 8.30 17.50 6.10
N LYS A 46 7.10 17.71 6.67
CA LYS A 46 6.89 18.48 7.89
C LYS A 46 6.11 17.62 8.86
N TYR A 47 6.48 17.67 10.14
CA TYR A 47 5.66 17.05 11.18
C TYR A 47 4.35 17.83 11.30
N THR A 48 3.24 17.22 10.86
CA THR A 48 1.90 17.80 10.93
C THR A 48 0.89 16.67 11.17
N LEU A 49 -0.19 16.99 11.89
CA LEU A 49 -1.32 16.06 12.10
C LEU A 49 -2.11 15.81 10.80
N ASN A 50 -1.98 16.69 9.81
CA ASN A 50 -2.65 16.60 8.53
C ASN A 50 -1.63 16.76 7.40
N ASP A 51 -1.19 15.64 6.84
CA ASP A 51 -0.27 15.59 5.69
C ASP A 51 -1.11 15.51 4.40
N PRO A 52 -1.14 16.57 3.57
CA PRO A 52 -2.03 16.62 2.40
C PRO A 52 -1.70 15.55 1.35
N ASP A 53 -0.44 15.13 1.26
CA ASP A 53 -0.01 14.13 0.29
C ASP A 53 -0.50 12.72 0.69
N SER A 54 -0.39 12.35 1.96
CA SER A 54 -0.98 11.12 2.51
C SER A 54 -2.51 11.15 2.45
N SER A 55 -3.15 12.30 2.71
CA SER A 55 -4.61 12.45 2.59
C SER A 55 -5.10 12.12 1.19
N LYS A 56 -4.41 12.58 0.12
CA LYS A 56 -4.74 12.21 -1.27
C LYS A 56 -4.61 10.70 -1.53
N VAL A 57 -3.62 10.04 -0.91
CA VAL A 57 -3.48 8.58 -1.02
C VAL A 57 -4.66 7.87 -0.36
N ILE A 58 -5.06 8.31 0.84
CA ILE A 58 -6.20 7.77 1.58
C ILE A 58 -7.52 8.00 0.82
N GLU A 59 -7.71 9.18 0.25
CA GLU A 59 -8.90 9.51 -0.55
C GLU A 59 -9.02 8.62 -1.79
N ARG A 60 -7.93 8.44 -2.54
CA ARG A 60 -7.89 7.51 -3.69
C ARG A 60 -8.16 6.07 -3.26
N PHE A 61 -7.58 5.64 -2.14
CA PHE A 61 -7.83 4.32 -1.59
C PHE A 61 -9.31 4.12 -1.27
N ASN A 62 -9.91 5.03 -0.50
CA ASN A 62 -11.31 4.96 -0.10
C ASN A 62 -12.26 4.94 -1.30
N ALA A 63 -11.97 5.73 -2.34
CA ALA A 63 -12.75 5.75 -3.57
C ALA A 63 -12.73 4.41 -4.32
N VAL A 64 -11.63 3.66 -4.23
CA VAL A 64 -11.45 2.37 -4.91
C VAL A 64 -11.97 1.20 -4.08
N THR A 65 -11.87 1.29 -2.74
CA THR A 65 -12.24 0.20 -1.84
C THR A 65 -13.60 0.38 -1.17
N GLU A 66 -14.34 1.43 -1.52
CA GLU A 66 -15.60 1.79 -0.85
C GLU A 66 -15.42 1.89 0.66
N TYR A 67 -14.32 2.53 1.09
CA TYR A 67 -13.93 2.69 2.50
C TYR A 67 -13.59 1.39 3.26
N GLU A 68 -13.54 0.23 2.58
CA GLU A 68 -13.08 -1.00 3.22
C GLU A 68 -11.56 -0.96 3.42
N MET A 69 -11.12 -1.32 4.63
CA MET A 69 -9.73 -1.24 5.09
C MET A 69 -9.12 -2.63 5.29
N GLU A 70 -9.94 -3.64 5.50
CA GLU A 70 -9.51 -5.00 5.78
C GLU A 70 -9.07 -5.69 4.48
N CYS A 71 -7.78 -6.04 4.42
CA CYS A 71 -7.15 -6.75 3.31
C CYS A 71 -7.96 -7.98 2.93
N SER A 72 -8.42 -8.76 3.91
CA SER A 72 -9.16 -10.00 3.66
C SER A 72 -10.48 -9.79 2.93
N LYS A 73 -11.13 -8.63 3.13
CA LYS A 73 -12.36 -8.25 2.44
C LYS A 73 -12.08 -7.62 1.08
N ILE A 74 -11.05 -6.78 0.98
CA ILE A 74 -10.62 -6.13 -0.28
C ILE A 74 -10.21 -7.19 -1.31
N CYS A 75 -9.35 -8.14 -0.93
CA CYS A 75 -8.90 -9.20 -1.83
C CYS A 75 -9.79 -10.45 -1.80
N ARG A 76 -10.85 -10.45 -0.97
CA ARG A 76 -11.79 -11.57 -0.76
C ARG A 76 -11.09 -12.90 -0.44
N LYS A 77 -9.95 -12.84 0.26
CA LYS A 77 -9.12 -14.00 0.55
C LYS A 77 -8.42 -13.85 1.90
N LYS A 78 -8.36 -14.94 2.66
CA LYS A 78 -7.47 -15.10 3.80
C LYS A 78 -6.34 -16.06 3.40
N PHE A 79 -5.13 -15.76 3.85
CA PHE A 79 -3.96 -16.57 3.54
C PHE A 79 -3.63 -17.45 4.74
N ASN A 80 -3.87 -18.74 4.59
CA ASN A 80 -3.57 -19.73 5.65
C ASN A 80 -2.16 -20.34 5.49
N SER A 81 -1.44 -19.96 4.43
CA SER A 81 -0.07 -20.41 4.18
C SER A 81 0.68 -19.42 3.27
N VAL A 82 2.00 -19.49 3.31
CA VAL A 82 2.90 -18.67 2.46
C VAL A 82 2.69 -19.04 0.99
N GLU A 83 2.45 -20.31 0.68
CA GLU A 83 2.19 -20.81 -0.67
C GLU A 83 0.89 -20.22 -1.22
N GLY A 84 -0.18 -20.18 -0.42
CA GLY A 84 -1.46 -19.61 -0.83
C GLY A 84 -1.40 -18.10 -1.09
N HIS A 85 -0.55 -17.38 -0.35
CA HIS A 85 -0.24 -15.97 -0.59
C HIS A 85 0.63 -15.77 -1.83
N THR A 86 1.65 -16.61 -2.00
CA THR A 86 2.53 -16.58 -3.18
C THR A 86 1.75 -16.82 -4.46
N GLU A 87 0.83 -17.79 -4.46
CA GLU A 87 -0.04 -18.07 -5.60
C GLU A 87 -0.97 -16.89 -5.92
N PHE A 88 -1.49 -16.22 -4.89
CA PHE A 88 -2.26 -14.99 -5.10
C PHE A 88 -1.45 -13.89 -5.77
N ILE A 89 -0.20 -13.68 -5.35
CA ILE A 89 0.70 -12.70 -5.98
C ILE A 89 1.00 -13.07 -7.43
N LYS A 90 1.30 -14.33 -7.71
CA LYS A 90 1.57 -14.82 -9.08
C LYS A 90 0.39 -14.59 -10.03
N ASN A 91 -0.84 -14.66 -9.51
CA ASN A 91 -2.07 -14.39 -10.25
C ASN A 91 -2.48 -12.90 -10.27
N GLY A 92 -1.53 -11.98 -10.07
CA GLY A 92 -1.73 -10.53 -10.16
C GLY A 92 -1.96 -9.83 -8.81
N GLY A 93 -2.27 -10.57 -7.75
CA GLY A 93 -2.36 -10.08 -6.38
C GLY A 93 -3.18 -8.80 -6.22
N CYS A 94 -2.65 -7.83 -5.47
CA CYS A 94 -3.24 -6.50 -5.31
C CYS A 94 -2.84 -5.52 -6.43
N GLY A 95 -2.41 -6.00 -7.60
CA GLY A 95 -1.80 -5.19 -8.65
C GLY A 95 -2.66 -4.03 -9.14
N GLU A 96 -3.97 -4.23 -9.30
CA GLU A 96 -4.89 -3.16 -9.70
C GLU A 96 -4.92 -2.03 -8.66
N LEU A 97 -5.09 -2.37 -7.39
CA LEU A 97 -5.10 -1.40 -6.29
C LEU A 97 -3.75 -0.67 -6.20
N ILE A 98 -2.64 -1.40 -6.28
CA ILE A 98 -1.29 -0.83 -6.27
C ILE A 98 -1.11 0.18 -7.41
N ASN A 99 -1.61 -0.12 -8.61
CA ASN A 99 -1.53 0.79 -9.76
C ASN A 99 -2.37 2.05 -9.55
N LYS A 100 -3.59 1.92 -8.99
CA LYS A 100 -4.43 3.09 -8.67
C LYS A 100 -3.80 3.97 -7.59
N LEU A 101 -3.09 3.40 -6.62
CA LEU A 101 -2.36 4.14 -5.59
C LEU A 101 -1.03 4.73 -6.09
N ALA A 102 -0.40 4.09 -7.07
CA ALA A 102 0.86 4.54 -7.67
C ALA A 102 0.70 5.76 -8.58
N ASN A 103 -0.50 6.02 -9.10
CA ASN A 103 -0.80 7.22 -9.89
C ASN A 103 -0.88 8.46 -8.97
N THR A 104 0.28 8.87 -8.50
CA THR A 104 0.54 10.25 -8.10
C THR A 104 0.71 11.03 -9.39
N ASP A 105 -0.31 11.80 -9.78
CA ASP A 105 -0.09 12.88 -10.75
C ASP A 105 1.14 13.67 -10.28
N ASN A 106 2.16 13.67 -11.11
CA ASN A 106 3.46 14.27 -10.83
C ASN A 106 3.28 15.69 -10.30
N VAL A 107 3.73 15.94 -9.07
CA VAL A 107 3.99 17.29 -8.54
C VAL A 107 5.47 17.43 -8.29
#